data_AF-A0A5M9LAP3-F1
#
_entry.id   AF-A0A5M9LAP3-F1
#
_cell.length_a   1.000
_cell.length_b   1.000
_cell.length_c   1.000
_cell.angle_alpha   90.00
_cell.angle_beta   90.00
_cell.angle_gamma   90.00
#
_symmetry.space_group_name_H-M   'P 1'
#
loop_
_entity.id
_entity.type
_entity.pdbx_description
1 polymer ?
#
loop_
_entity_poly.entity_id
_entity_poly.type
_entity_poly.pdbx_seq_one_letter_code
_entity_poly.pdbx_strand_id
1 'polypeptide(L)'
;MASMSSDRSFRQIYTDELAFVDDIDRASLGPCPHPREVAKAVSLATECESNEHSEASWNGRVHTYLLDLALYNDVFKGKVGFLDCSKARIEPDSLLPKDYTGLSIESKMVDFAVYLDPDDTTHDALRQLAARDPFTTASWNHTCYPPLQKRPLAMSIETKLTGRDWDTAKIQMSIWVTAQLNKLEQLVAQDGGGLPGLPFLPVIVTQGHEWYFLAATRSKRETVLWEKVLLGSTQNALGVYQIIAALQVLGQWCEEVYRPWFRAHVIGVA
;
A
#
# COMPACT_ATOMS: atom_id res chain seq x y z
N MET A 1 12.39 -19.28 18.79
CA MET A 1 12.13 -17.89 18.35
C MET A 1 13.19 -17.53 17.33
N ALA A 2 12.88 -17.66 16.04
CA ALA A 2 13.76 -17.17 15.00
C ALA A 2 13.68 -15.64 15.03
N SER A 3 14.80 -14.98 15.35
CA SER A 3 14.95 -13.53 15.21
C SER A 3 14.72 -13.18 13.75
N MET A 4 13.63 -12.46 13.45
CA MET A 4 13.51 -11.72 12.20
C MET A 4 14.73 -10.80 12.15
N SER A 5 15.57 -10.95 11.12
CA SER A 5 16.66 -10.00 10.89
C SER A 5 16.00 -8.64 10.69
N SER A 6 16.36 -7.63 11.49
CA SER A 6 15.81 -6.29 11.32
C SER A 6 16.09 -5.83 9.89
N ASP A 7 15.05 -5.67 9.08
CA ASP A 7 15.17 -5.13 7.74
C ASP A 7 15.75 -3.71 7.85
N ARG A 8 16.98 -3.53 7.38
CA ARG A 8 17.74 -2.28 7.57
C ARG A 8 17.10 -1.13 6.80
N SER A 9 16.34 -1.42 5.73
CA SER A 9 15.66 -0.42 4.89
C SER A 9 14.65 0.42 5.68
N PHE A 10 13.95 -0.19 6.65
CA PHE A 10 12.93 0.51 7.45
C PHE A 10 13.50 1.39 8.56
N ARG A 11 14.76 1.18 8.99
CA ARG A 11 15.37 2.02 10.03
C ARG A 11 15.42 3.50 9.62
N GLN A 12 15.57 3.75 8.32
CA GLN A 12 15.65 5.11 7.79
C GLN A 12 14.32 5.86 7.91
N ILE A 13 13.17 5.16 7.89
CA ILE A 13 11.84 5.78 8.06
C ILE A 13 11.69 6.36 9.48
N TYR A 14 12.43 5.84 10.47
CA TYR A 14 12.36 6.28 11.87
C TYR A 14 13.27 7.47 12.21
N THR A 15 14.05 7.98 11.27
CA THR A 15 14.97 9.09 11.51
C THR A 15 14.49 10.32 10.74
N ASP A 16 14.43 11.48 11.40
CA ASP A 16 14.24 12.79 10.75
C ASP A 16 15.22 13.03 9.59
N GLU A 17 16.33 12.27 9.60
CA GLU A 17 17.38 12.20 8.59
C GLU A 17 16.95 11.61 7.23
N LEU A 18 15.76 11.00 7.07
CA LEU A 18 15.32 10.48 5.76
C LEU A 18 15.24 11.60 4.69
N ALA A 19 14.89 12.82 5.11
CA ALA A 19 14.89 13.99 4.24
C ALA A 19 16.31 14.55 3.97
N PHE A 20 17.33 14.04 4.65
CA PHE A 20 18.71 14.54 4.65
C PHE A 20 19.73 13.45 4.29
N VAL A 21 19.29 12.30 3.75
CA VAL A 21 20.19 11.23 3.28
C VAL A 21 21.04 11.74 2.11
N ASP A 22 22.32 11.33 2.08
CA ASP A 22 23.27 11.71 1.03
C ASP A 22 22.73 11.42 -0.38
N ASP A 23 23.03 12.34 -1.33
CA ASP A 23 22.50 12.34 -2.70
C ASP A 23 22.72 11.01 -3.46
N ILE A 24 23.79 10.28 -3.13
CA ILE A 24 24.13 8.99 -3.75
C ILE A 24 23.09 7.92 -3.40
N ASP A 25 22.69 7.84 -2.14
CA ASP A 25 21.68 6.88 -1.67
C ASP A 25 20.25 7.37 -2.01
N ARG A 26 20.07 8.69 -2.15
CA ARG A 26 18.80 9.31 -2.56
C ARG A 26 18.46 9.05 -4.03
N ALA A 27 19.46 9.05 -4.92
CA ALA A 27 19.27 8.86 -6.35
C ALA A 27 18.68 7.49 -6.71
N SER A 28 18.98 6.45 -5.93
CA SER A 28 18.37 5.11 -6.11
C SER A 28 16.90 5.03 -5.68
N LEU A 29 16.44 5.93 -4.79
CA LEU A 29 15.06 5.93 -4.29
C LEU A 29 14.09 6.60 -5.27
N GLY A 30 14.56 7.59 -6.02
CA GLY A 30 13.73 8.40 -6.90
C GLY A 30 14.18 9.86 -6.93
N PRO A 31 13.55 10.70 -7.76
CA PRO A 31 13.88 12.11 -7.82
C PRO A 31 13.53 12.81 -6.51
N CYS A 32 14.39 13.74 -6.10
CA CYS A 32 14.03 14.75 -5.10
C CYS A 32 13.13 15.80 -5.77
N PRO A 33 11.93 16.10 -5.24
CA PRO A 33 11.01 17.05 -5.85
C PRO A 33 11.59 18.48 -5.82
N HIS A 34 11.28 19.29 -6.83
CA HIS A 34 11.75 20.67 -6.87
C HIS A 34 11.05 21.50 -5.78
N PRO A 35 11.70 22.50 -5.15
CA PRO A 35 11.09 23.34 -4.12
C PRO A 35 9.72 23.94 -4.48
N ARG A 36 9.51 24.25 -5.77
CA ARG A 36 8.22 24.74 -6.31
C ARG A 36 7.09 23.72 -6.24
N GLU A 37 7.40 22.43 -6.42
CA GLU A 37 6.45 21.32 -6.35
C GLU A 37 6.07 21.06 -4.90
N VAL A 38 7.06 21.11 -4.01
CA VAL A 38 6.85 21.05 -2.56
C VAL A 38 6.00 22.22 -2.07
N ALA A 39 6.32 23.45 -2.48
CA ALA A 39 5.52 24.63 -2.13
C ALA A 39 4.07 24.52 -2.65
N LYS A 40 3.88 23.97 -3.85
CA LYS A 40 2.56 23.69 -4.39
C LYS A 40 1.79 22.68 -3.53
N ALA A 41 2.42 21.58 -3.10
CA ALA A 41 1.77 20.60 -2.25
C ALA A 41 1.31 21.20 -0.91
N VAL A 42 2.16 22.00 -0.26
CA VAL A 42 1.80 22.73 0.97
C VAL A 42 0.62 23.66 0.70
N SER A 43 0.68 24.47 -0.36
CA SER A 43 -0.39 25.40 -0.72
C SER A 43 -1.72 24.70 -1.00
N LEU A 44 -1.71 23.56 -1.70
CA LEU A 44 -2.91 22.77 -1.97
C LEU A 44 -3.51 22.18 -0.69
N ALA A 45 -2.67 21.67 0.22
CA ALA A 45 -3.12 21.14 1.50
C ALA A 45 -3.69 22.23 2.40
N THR A 46 -3.02 23.39 2.49
CA THR A 46 -3.54 24.55 3.24
C THR A 46 -4.87 25.05 2.69
N GLU A 47 -5.01 25.12 1.36
CA GLU A 47 -6.28 25.49 0.71
C GLU A 47 -7.40 24.50 1.06
N CYS A 48 -7.11 23.19 0.98
CA CYS A 48 -8.08 22.15 1.28
C CYS A 48 -8.54 22.17 2.74
N GLU A 49 -7.63 22.39 3.69
CA GLU A 49 -7.96 22.51 5.12
C GLU A 49 -8.75 23.80 5.39
N SER A 50 -8.25 24.94 4.93
CA SER A 50 -8.81 26.27 5.26
C SER A 50 -10.22 26.49 4.70
N ASN A 51 -10.58 25.77 3.63
CA ASN A 51 -11.87 25.88 2.97
C ASN A 51 -12.72 24.61 3.12
N GLU A 52 -12.41 23.74 4.10
CA GLU A 52 -13.22 22.56 4.44
C GLU A 52 -13.52 21.64 3.24
N HIS A 53 -12.52 21.40 2.40
CA HIS A 53 -12.67 20.55 1.23
C HIS A 53 -13.08 19.13 1.62
N SER A 54 -13.87 18.50 0.75
CA SER A 54 -14.23 17.08 0.92
C SER A 54 -13.02 16.16 0.80
N GLU A 55 -13.12 14.96 1.38
CA GLU A 55 -12.10 13.90 1.29
C GLU A 55 -11.73 13.59 -0.18
N ALA A 56 -12.74 13.49 -1.06
CA ALA A 56 -12.52 13.32 -2.49
C ALA A 56 -11.70 14.47 -3.14
N SER A 57 -11.90 15.70 -2.67
CA SER A 57 -11.11 16.85 -3.15
C SER A 57 -9.67 16.81 -2.64
N TRP A 58 -9.45 16.41 -1.40
CA TRP A 58 -8.11 16.11 -0.87
C TRP A 58 -7.41 15.02 -1.68
N ASN A 59 -8.11 13.92 -1.98
CA ASN A 59 -7.60 12.80 -2.76
C ASN A 59 -7.17 13.24 -4.17
N GLY A 60 -8.00 14.00 -4.87
CA GLY A 60 -7.70 14.47 -6.21
C GLY A 60 -6.65 15.58 -6.30
N ARG A 61 -6.52 16.44 -5.27
CA ARG A 61 -5.64 17.62 -5.32
C ARG A 61 -4.30 17.41 -4.63
N VAL A 62 -4.30 16.78 -3.46
CA VAL A 62 -3.12 16.69 -2.58
C VAL A 62 -2.52 15.30 -2.66
N HIS A 63 -3.29 14.25 -2.35
CA HIS A 63 -2.77 12.90 -2.21
C HIS A 63 -2.29 12.34 -3.56
N THR A 64 -3.09 12.47 -4.63
CA THR A 64 -2.69 12.08 -5.99
C THR A 64 -1.42 12.81 -6.42
N TYR A 65 -1.31 14.12 -6.15
CA TYR A 65 -0.14 14.92 -6.53
C TYR A 65 1.14 14.46 -5.81
N LEU A 66 1.06 14.15 -4.52
CA LEU A 66 2.20 13.62 -3.76
C LEU A 66 2.60 12.21 -4.22
N LEU A 67 1.62 11.36 -4.53
CA LEU A 67 1.86 10.02 -5.08
C LEU A 67 2.49 10.08 -6.47
N ASP A 68 2.07 11.02 -7.32
CA ASP A 68 2.72 11.28 -8.62
C ASP A 68 4.17 11.71 -8.45
N LEU A 69 4.46 12.69 -7.58
CA LEU A 69 5.83 13.13 -7.32
C LEU A 69 6.71 11.98 -6.80
N ALA A 70 6.15 11.11 -5.96
CA ALA A 70 6.89 9.99 -5.36
C ALA A 70 7.09 8.82 -6.33
N LEU A 71 6.05 8.39 -7.04
CA LEU A 71 6.00 7.10 -7.74
C LEU A 71 5.90 7.22 -9.27
N TYR A 72 5.53 8.38 -9.82
CA TYR A 72 5.50 8.59 -11.28
C TYR A 72 6.84 9.17 -11.78
N ASN A 73 7.86 8.32 -11.86
CA ASN A 73 9.19 8.68 -12.33
C ASN A 73 9.94 7.47 -12.92
N ASP A 74 11.12 7.69 -13.50
CA ASP A 74 11.88 6.66 -14.23
C ASP A 74 12.37 5.48 -13.35
N VAL A 75 12.45 5.64 -12.02
CA VAL A 75 12.84 4.55 -11.12
C VAL A 75 11.75 3.48 -11.05
N PHE A 76 10.49 3.91 -10.95
CA PHE A 76 9.31 3.05 -10.76
C PHE A 76 8.52 2.78 -12.04
N LYS A 77 8.75 3.52 -13.11
CA LYS A 77 8.05 3.37 -14.38
C LYS A 77 8.09 1.92 -14.89
N GLY A 78 6.92 1.33 -15.11
CA GLY A 78 6.79 -0.06 -15.57
C GLY A 78 7.09 -1.11 -14.50
N LYS A 79 7.24 -0.68 -13.24
CA LYS A 79 7.55 -1.52 -12.08
C LYS A 79 6.51 -1.33 -10.97
N VAL A 80 6.34 -0.11 -10.48
CA VAL A 80 5.35 0.23 -9.45
C VAL A 80 4.47 1.34 -9.96
N GLY A 81 3.16 1.18 -9.78
CA GLY A 81 2.18 2.21 -10.06
C GLY A 81 1.20 2.35 -8.90
N PHE A 82 0.39 3.40 -8.94
CA PHE A 82 -0.71 3.57 -8.01
C PHE A 82 -1.99 3.96 -8.76
N LEU A 83 -3.14 3.81 -8.10
CA LEU A 83 -4.43 4.29 -8.59
C LEU A 83 -5.39 4.56 -7.44
N ASP A 84 -6.40 5.40 -7.70
CA ASP A 84 -7.60 5.50 -6.87
C ASP A 84 -8.41 4.20 -6.99
N CYS A 85 -8.70 3.57 -5.85
CA CYS A 85 -9.50 2.36 -5.77
C CYS A 85 -10.70 2.50 -4.84
N SER A 86 -11.25 3.72 -4.69
CA SER A 86 -12.41 4.02 -3.86
C SER A 86 -13.71 3.27 -4.25
N LYS A 87 -13.68 2.54 -5.38
CA LYS A 87 -14.76 1.67 -5.87
C LYS A 87 -14.40 0.18 -5.88
N ALA A 88 -13.19 -0.19 -5.50
CA ALA A 88 -12.75 -1.57 -5.47
C ALA A 88 -13.33 -2.27 -4.23
N ARG A 89 -14.26 -3.19 -4.43
CA ARG A 89 -14.86 -3.98 -3.35
C ARG A 89 -14.10 -5.28 -3.15
N ILE A 90 -14.11 -5.76 -1.91
CA ILE A 90 -13.63 -7.11 -1.59
C ILE A 90 -14.52 -8.11 -2.32
N GLU A 91 -13.92 -9.01 -3.09
CA GLU A 91 -14.60 -10.06 -3.86
C GLU A 91 -13.66 -11.27 -4.09
N PRO A 92 -14.15 -12.50 -3.93
CA PRO A 92 -15.50 -12.88 -3.46
C PRO A 92 -15.69 -12.69 -1.94
N ASP A 93 -16.95 -12.72 -1.48
CA ASP A 93 -17.33 -12.58 -0.06
C ASP A 93 -16.65 -13.61 0.87
N SER A 94 -16.18 -14.74 0.32
CA SER A 94 -15.41 -15.74 1.07
C SER A 94 -14.05 -15.23 1.55
N LEU A 95 -13.56 -14.12 1.01
CA LEU A 95 -12.34 -13.45 1.46
C LEU A 95 -12.58 -12.50 2.63
N LEU A 96 -13.83 -12.13 2.92
CA LEU A 96 -14.15 -11.23 4.03
C LEU A 96 -13.73 -11.85 5.37
N PRO A 97 -13.18 -11.04 6.29
CA PRO A 97 -13.00 -11.49 7.67
C PRO A 97 -14.34 -11.85 8.30
N LYS A 98 -14.28 -12.82 9.21
CA LYS A 98 -15.43 -13.24 10.00
C LYS A 98 -15.35 -12.62 11.39
N ASP A 99 -16.49 -12.26 11.95
CA ASP A 99 -16.60 -11.85 13.34
C ASP A 99 -16.45 -13.05 14.30
N TYR A 100 -16.55 -12.79 15.60
CA TYR A 100 -16.45 -13.82 16.63
C TYR A 100 -17.57 -14.87 16.58
N THR A 101 -18.67 -14.60 15.89
CA THR A 101 -19.79 -15.53 15.66
C THR A 101 -19.63 -16.34 14.37
N GLY A 102 -18.62 -16.01 13.55
CA GLY A 102 -18.36 -16.65 12.27
C GLY A 102 -19.10 -16.04 11.09
N LEU A 103 -19.79 -14.91 11.27
CA LEU A 103 -20.48 -14.17 10.21
C LEU A 103 -19.50 -13.24 9.47
N SER A 104 -19.66 -13.13 8.16
CA SER A 104 -18.83 -12.21 7.35
C SER A 104 -19.12 -10.76 7.74
N ILE A 105 -18.05 -9.99 7.98
CA ILE A 105 -18.12 -8.55 8.25
C ILE A 105 -18.45 -7.81 6.94
N GLU A 106 -19.14 -6.67 7.06
CA GLU A 106 -19.42 -5.78 5.93
C GLU A 106 -18.13 -5.38 5.19
N SER A 107 -18.14 -5.51 3.86
CA SER A 107 -17.03 -5.13 2.99
C SER A 107 -16.66 -3.65 3.16
N LYS A 108 -15.36 -3.37 3.25
CA LYS A 108 -14.80 -2.01 3.27
C LYS A 108 -13.83 -1.85 2.10
N MET A 109 -13.62 -0.61 1.68
CA MET A 109 -12.77 -0.22 0.57
C MET A 109 -11.70 0.72 1.10
N VAL A 110 -10.64 0.94 0.32
CA VAL A 110 -9.62 1.95 0.59
C VAL A 110 -9.51 2.95 -0.56
N ASP A 111 -8.95 4.11 -0.29
CA ASP A 111 -8.88 5.21 -1.27
C ASP A 111 -7.86 4.97 -2.39
N PHE A 112 -6.65 4.51 -2.05
CA PHE A 112 -5.61 4.22 -3.05
C PHE A 112 -4.95 2.86 -2.83
N ALA A 113 -4.47 2.30 -3.95
CA ALA A 113 -3.67 1.10 -3.97
C ALA A 113 -2.39 1.35 -4.78
N VAL A 114 -1.26 0.90 -4.25
CA VAL A 114 0.00 0.80 -4.98
C VAL A 114 0.17 -0.66 -5.40
N TYR A 115 0.47 -0.86 -6.68
CA TYR A 115 0.53 -2.17 -7.32
C TYR A 115 1.87 -2.37 -8.02
N LEU A 116 2.21 -3.64 -8.19
CA LEU A 116 3.27 -4.07 -9.10
C LEU A 116 2.73 -4.07 -10.52
N ASP A 117 3.45 -3.42 -11.44
CA ASP A 117 3.27 -3.62 -12.87
C ASP A 117 3.67 -5.08 -13.20
N PRO A 118 2.74 -5.86 -13.76
CA PRO A 118 2.99 -7.25 -14.13
C PRO A 118 3.85 -7.33 -15.39
N ASP A 119 4.89 -8.17 -15.34
CA ASP A 119 5.63 -8.57 -16.52
C ASP A 119 4.91 -9.71 -17.27
N ASP A 120 5.47 -10.14 -18.40
CA ASP A 120 4.89 -11.21 -19.21
C ASP A 120 4.75 -12.53 -18.44
N THR A 121 5.73 -12.86 -17.60
CA THR A 121 5.68 -14.05 -16.73
C THR A 121 4.51 -13.97 -15.75
N THR A 122 4.27 -12.82 -15.14
CA THR A 122 3.14 -12.58 -14.24
C THR A 122 1.80 -12.66 -14.99
N HIS A 123 1.74 -12.15 -16.22
CA HIS A 123 0.54 -12.29 -17.04
C HIS A 123 0.26 -13.74 -17.43
N ASP A 124 1.27 -14.50 -17.83
CA ASP A 124 1.13 -15.91 -18.20
C ASP A 124 0.70 -16.77 -17.02
N ALA A 125 1.28 -16.52 -15.84
CA ALA A 125 0.86 -17.20 -14.62
C ALA A 125 -0.61 -16.94 -14.27
N LEU A 126 -1.11 -15.71 -14.47
CA LEU A 126 -2.52 -15.39 -14.24
C LEU A 126 -3.43 -16.13 -15.23
N ARG A 127 -3.01 -16.26 -16.50
CA ARG A 127 -3.74 -17.04 -17.51
C ARG A 127 -3.81 -18.52 -17.12
N GLN A 128 -2.71 -19.08 -16.61
CA GLN A 128 -2.68 -20.45 -16.11
C GLN A 128 -3.59 -20.63 -14.89
N LEU A 129 -3.59 -19.66 -13.96
CA LEU A 129 -4.52 -19.66 -12.82
C LEU A 129 -5.98 -19.66 -13.29
N ALA A 130 -6.33 -18.80 -14.26
CA ALA A 130 -7.67 -18.74 -14.85
C ALA A 130 -8.09 -20.06 -15.51
N ALA A 131 -7.16 -20.81 -16.09
CA ALA A 131 -7.45 -22.10 -16.72
C ALA A 131 -7.78 -23.22 -15.70
N ARG A 132 -7.41 -23.06 -14.42
CA ARG A 132 -7.69 -24.07 -13.37
C ARG A 132 -9.16 -24.10 -12.95
N ASP A 133 -9.85 -22.97 -13.05
CA ASP A 133 -11.26 -22.85 -12.72
C ASP A 133 -11.96 -21.87 -13.69
N PRO A 134 -12.57 -22.39 -14.77
CA PRO A 134 -13.26 -21.57 -15.77
C PRO A 134 -14.47 -20.80 -15.23
N PHE A 135 -14.94 -21.13 -14.03
CA PHE A 135 -16.12 -20.52 -13.42
C PHE A 135 -15.79 -19.35 -12.49
N THR A 136 -14.51 -19.10 -12.23
CA THR A 136 -14.07 -17.96 -11.40
C THR A 136 -13.20 -17.00 -12.20
N THR A 137 -13.38 -15.70 -11.97
CA THR A 137 -12.52 -14.69 -12.58
C THR A 137 -11.20 -14.67 -11.85
N ALA A 138 -10.12 -15.10 -12.50
CA ALA A 138 -8.80 -15.05 -11.91
C ALA A 138 -8.40 -13.61 -11.58
N SER A 139 -7.97 -13.42 -10.34
CA SER A 139 -7.45 -12.16 -9.82
C SER A 139 -6.27 -12.46 -8.92
N TRP A 140 -5.23 -11.63 -8.99
CA TRP A 140 -4.15 -11.65 -8.00
C TRP A 140 -4.59 -11.09 -6.65
N ASN A 141 -5.64 -10.26 -6.65
CA ASN A 141 -6.08 -9.50 -5.50
C ASN A 141 -7.40 -10.03 -4.95
N HIS A 142 -7.74 -9.54 -3.77
CA HIS A 142 -9.00 -9.81 -3.08
C HIS A 142 -10.16 -8.95 -3.62
N THR A 143 -10.02 -8.43 -4.84
CA THR A 143 -11.01 -7.62 -5.55
C THR A 143 -11.00 -8.01 -7.02
N CYS A 144 -12.17 -7.95 -7.65
CA CYS A 144 -12.34 -8.10 -9.10
C CYS A 144 -12.34 -6.74 -9.83
N TYR A 145 -11.97 -5.63 -9.15
CA TYR A 145 -11.89 -4.32 -9.78
C TYR A 145 -10.93 -4.35 -10.98
N PRO A 146 -11.40 -4.14 -12.22
CA PRO A 146 -10.62 -4.46 -13.43
C PRO A 146 -9.21 -3.81 -13.49
N PRO A 147 -9.01 -2.55 -13.05
CA PRO A 147 -7.68 -1.95 -13.00
C PRO A 147 -6.68 -2.63 -12.05
N LEU A 148 -7.17 -3.31 -11.01
CA LEU A 148 -6.34 -4.02 -10.03
C LEU A 148 -6.31 -5.54 -10.25
N GLN A 149 -7.30 -6.12 -10.92
CA GLN A 149 -7.43 -7.58 -11.05
C GLN A 149 -6.14 -8.29 -11.51
N LYS A 150 -5.40 -7.67 -12.44
CA LYS A 150 -4.18 -8.24 -13.04
C LYS A 150 -2.88 -7.67 -12.45
N ARG A 151 -2.96 -6.74 -11.50
CA ARG A 151 -1.82 -5.98 -10.98
C ARG A 151 -1.67 -6.27 -9.48
N PRO A 152 -0.70 -7.10 -9.05
CA PRO A 152 -0.56 -7.47 -7.64
C PRO A 152 -0.50 -6.25 -6.72
N LEU A 153 -1.42 -6.16 -5.75
CA LEU A 153 -1.48 -5.05 -4.81
C LEU A 153 -0.40 -5.22 -3.75
N ALA A 154 0.45 -4.22 -3.57
CA ALA A 154 1.60 -4.27 -2.67
C ALA A 154 1.44 -3.37 -1.44
N MET A 155 0.70 -2.26 -1.55
CA MET A 155 0.45 -1.30 -0.46
C MET A 155 -0.93 -0.68 -0.60
N SER A 156 -1.58 -0.40 0.53
CA SER A 156 -2.91 0.23 0.58
C SER A 156 -2.85 1.56 1.33
N ILE A 157 -3.63 2.54 0.89
CA ILE A 157 -3.70 3.88 1.49
C ILE A 157 -5.17 4.23 1.78
N GLU A 158 -5.45 4.56 3.03
CA GLU A 158 -6.73 5.11 3.46
C GLU A 158 -6.56 6.58 3.82
N THR A 159 -7.53 7.40 3.48
CA THR A 159 -7.51 8.83 3.75
C THR A 159 -8.66 9.22 4.67
N LYS A 160 -8.41 10.18 5.55
CA LYS A 160 -9.41 10.81 6.39
C LYS A 160 -9.14 12.30 6.50
N LEU A 161 -10.20 13.05 6.76
CA LEU A 161 -10.10 14.47 7.08
C LEU A 161 -9.53 14.69 8.49
N THR A 162 -8.97 15.88 8.72
CA THR A 162 -8.32 16.27 9.99
C THR A 162 -9.22 16.01 11.19
N GLY A 163 -8.65 15.38 12.23
CA GLY A 163 -9.32 15.14 13.52
C GLY A 163 -10.49 14.15 13.49
N ARG A 164 -10.77 13.47 12.37
CA ARG A 164 -11.89 12.53 12.26
C ARG A 164 -11.45 11.09 12.04
N ASP A 165 -12.26 10.16 12.54
CA ASP A 165 -12.40 8.79 12.04
C ASP A 165 -11.12 7.93 11.97
N TRP A 166 -10.13 8.17 12.84
CA TRP A 166 -8.92 7.34 12.91
C TRP A 166 -9.23 5.87 13.20
N ASP A 167 -10.07 5.61 14.21
CA ASP A 167 -10.45 4.24 14.56
C ASP A 167 -11.26 3.58 13.43
N THR A 168 -12.11 4.35 12.76
CA THR A 168 -12.85 3.91 11.56
C THR A 168 -11.88 3.54 10.44
N ALA A 169 -10.88 4.37 10.14
CA ALA A 169 -9.86 4.10 9.14
C ALA A 169 -9.05 2.84 9.47
N LYS A 170 -8.67 2.67 10.74
CA LYS A 170 -8.01 1.44 11.21
C LYS A 170 -8.87 0.20 11.00
N ILE A 171 -10.16 0.26 11.30
CA ILE A 171 -11.10 -0.85 11.07
C ILE A 171 -11.24 -1.16 9.58
N GLN A 172 -11.45 -0.13 8.75
CA GLN A 172 -11.56 -0.27 7.28
C GLN A 172 -10.32 -0.94 6.71
N MET A 173 -9.15 -0.44 7.09
CA MET A 173 -7.87 -0.96 6.66
C MET A 173 -7.60 -2.38 7.16
N SER A 174 -7.98 -2.70 8.40
CA SER A 174 -7.86 -4.05 8.96
C SER A 174 -8.70 -5.06 8.17
N ILE A 175 -9.94 -4.70 7.82
CA ILE A 175 -10.82 -5.54 7.01
C ILE A 175 -10.23 -5.78 5.61
N TRP A 176 -9.80 -4.70 4.95
CA TRP A 176 -9.19 -4.73 3.62
C TRP A 176 -7.93 -5.60 3.56
N VAL A 177 -6.97 -5.34 4.44
CA VAL A 177 -5.69 -6.06 4.44
C VAL A 177 -5.87 -7.51 4.90
N THR A 178 -6.84 -7.79 5.78
CA THR A 178 -7.19 -9.17 6.13
C THR A 178 -7.69 -9.94 4.92
N ALA A 179 -8.54 -9.35 4.08
CA ALA A 179 -9.00 -9.98 2.85
C ALA A 179 -7.85 -10.17 1.85
N GLN A 180 -6.93 -9.20 1.74
CA GLN A 180 -5.72 -9.35 0.94
C GLN A 180 -4.87 -10.54 1.38
N LEU A 181 -4.60 -10.66 2.69
CA LEU A 181 -3.83 -11.77 3.25
C LEU A 181 -4.54 -13.11 3.02
N ASN A 182 -5.87 -13.18 3.19
CA ASN A 182 -6.65 -14.38 2.88
C ASN A 182 -6.51 -14.79 1.40
N LYS A 183 -6.50 -13.81 0.49
CA LYS A 183 -6.28 -14.09 -0.94
C LYS A 183 -4.87 -14.59 -1.21
N LEU A 184 -3.86 -13.97 -0.61
CA LEU A 184 -2.47 -14.43 -0.75
C LEU A 184 -2.30 -15.85 -0.20
N GLU A 185 -2.93 -16.19 0.93
CA GLU A 185 -2.92 -17.56 1.48
C GLU A 185 -3.57 -18.56 0.53
N GLN A 186 -4.69 -18.19 -0.12
CA GLN A 186 -5.31 -19.03 -1.16
C GLN A 186 -4.40 -19.24 -2.37
N LEU A 187 -3.65 -18.21 -2.77
CA LEU A 187 -2.74 -18.28 -3.92
C LEU A 187 -1.47 -19.09 -3.64
N VAL A 188 -0.94 -19.02 -2.42
CA VAL A 188 0.28 -19.74 -2.00
C VAL A 188 0.01 -21.22 -1.69
N ALA A 189 -1.25 -21.58 -1.39
CA ALA A 189 -1.70 -22.95 -1.15
C ALA A 189 -0.76 -23.79 -0.24
N GLN A 190 -0.78 -23.49 1.06
CA GLN A 190 -0.38 -24.43 2.10
C GLN A 190 -1.47 -24.50 3.18
N ASP A 191 -1.91 -25.71 3.52
CA ASP A 191 -2.96 -26.07 4.50
C ASP A 191 -2.86 -25.33 5.86
N GLY A 192 -3.28 -24.07 5.90
CA GLY A 192 -3.27 -23.23 7.11
C GLY A 192 -1.88 -22.80 7.59
N GLY A 193 -0.86 -22.86 6.72
CA GLY A 193 0.56 -22.64 7.03
C GLY A 193 1.09 -21.20 6.88
N GLY A 194 0.22 -20.19 6.80
CA GLY A 194 0.61 -18.77 6.73
C GLY A 194 1.30 -18.36 5.43
N LEU A 195 1.95 -17.20 5.44
CA LEU A 195 2.68 -16.59 4.32
C LEU A 195 4.19 -16.59 4.62
N PRO A 196 4.90 -17.72 4.45
CA PRO A 196 6.30 -17.81 4.81
C PRO A 196 7.11 -16.77 4.03
N GLY A 197 8.04 -16.10 4.73
CA GLY A 197 8.95 -15.13 4.14
C GLY A 197 8.34 -13.76 3.78
N LEU A 198 7.01 -13.55 3.89
CA LEU A 198 6.43 -12.21 3.77
C LEU A 198 6.62 -11.47 5.11
N PRO A 199 7.41 -10.38 5.17
CA PRO A 199 7.67 -9.72 6.45
C PRO A 199 6.43 -8.99 6.97
N PHE A 200 5.74 -8.23 6.11
CA PHE A 200 4.49 -7.52 6.37
C PHE A 200 3.90 -7.00 5.05
N LEU A 201 2.68 -6.44 5.11
CA LEU A 201 2.11 -5.59 4.06
C LEU A 201 2.09 -4.13 4.55
N PRO A 202 2.66 -3.18 3.81
CA PRO A 202 2.65 -1.76 4.15
C PRO A 202 1.27 -1.17 3.97
N VAL A 203 0.91 -0.32 4.92
CA VAL A 203 -0.35 0.39 5.00
C VAL A 203 -0.08 1.85 5.31
N ILE A 204 -0.74 2.76 4.61
CA ILE A 204 -0.70 4.18 4.93
C ILE A 204 -2.10 4.66 5.33
N VAL A 205 -2.16 5.45 6.39
CA VAL A 205 -3.37 6.20 6.75
C VAL A 205 -3.02 7.67 6.77
N THR A 206 -3.69 8.47 5.94
CA THR A 206 -3.58 9.92 6.00
C THR A 206 -4.72 10.49 6.85
N GLN A 207 -4.41 11.47 7.68
CA GLN A 207 -5.41 12.21 8.45
C GLN A 207 -5.14 13.70 8.27
N GLY A 208 -5.86 14.30 7.33
CA GLY A 208 -5.63 15.66 6.88
C GLY A 208 -4.20 15.84 6.40
N HIS A 209 -3.43 16.62 7.16
CA HIS A 209 -2.04 16.89 6.82
C HIS A 209 -1.07 15.73 7.10
N GLU A 210 -1.38 14.87 8.06
CA GLU A 210 -0.45 13.91 8.62
C GLU A 210 -0.51 12.58 7.87
N TRP A 211 0.65 12.02 7.53
CA TRP A 211 0.78 10.75 6.84
C TRP A 211 1.39 9.72 7.76
N TYR A 212 0.71 8.60 7.94
CA TYR A 212 1.14 7.57 8.88
C TYR A 212 1.35 6.23 8.21
N PHE A 213 2.47 5.59 8.51
CA PHE A 213 2.73 4.21 8.17
C PHE A 213 2.27 3.26 9.27
N LEU A 214 1.69 2.15 8.85
CA LEU A 214 1.42 0.97 9.67
C LEU A 214 1.93 -0.27 8.91
N ALA A 215 2.42 -1.25 9.64
CA ALA A 215 2.72 -2.57 9.10
C ALA A 215 1.58 -3.53 9.42
N ALA A 216 1.16 -4.34 8.45
CA ALA A 216 0.21 -5.42 8.67
C ALA A 216 0.93 -6.77 8.59
N THR A 217 0.83 -7.60 9.64
CA THR A 217 1.35 -8.96 9.59
C THR A 217 0.25 -9.99 9.81
N ARG A 218 0.54 -11.22 9.36
CA ARG A 218 -0.32 -12.39 9.58
C ARG A 218 0.41 -13.39 10.45
N SER A 219 -0.21 -13.77 11.56
CA SER A 219 0.26 -14.89 12.38
C SER A 219 -0.87 -15.89 12.55
N LYS A 220 -0.66 -17.13 12.06
CA LYS A 220 -1.68 -18.18 11.97
C LYS A 220 -2.90 -17.74 11.14
N ARG A 221 -3.90 -17.12 11.79
CA ARG A 221 -5.14 -16.61 11.18
C ARG A 221 -5.50 -15.21 11.62
N GLU A 222 -4.66 -14.59 12.45
CA GLU A 222 -4.89 -13.25 12.98
C GLU A 222 -4.06 -12.24 12.20
N THR A 223 -4.75 -11.23 11.66
CA THR A 223 -4.11 -10.05 11.10
C THR A 223 -3.86 -9.05 12.23
N VAL A 224 -2.63 -8.56 12.33
CA VAL A 224 -2.25 -7.51 13.29
C VAL A 224 -1.79 -6.29 12.53
N LEU A 225 -2.40 -5.13 12.82
CA LEU A 225 -1.90 -3.83 12.40
C LEU A 225 -1.01 -3.26 13.51
N TRP A 226 0.28 -3.11 13.21
CA TRP A 226 1.30 -2.62 14.14
C TRP A 226 1.29 -1.09 14.27
N GLU A 227 2.15 -0.59 15.16
CA GLU A 227 2.16 0.79 15.62
C GLU A 227 2.28 1.84 14.51
N LYS A 228 1.68 2.99 14.80
CA LYS A 228 1.55 4.17 13.95
C LYS A 228 2.88 4.94 13.91
N VAL A 229 3.50 5.05 12.74
CA VAL A 229 4.72 5.83 12.52
C VAL A 229 4.38 7.06 11.68
N LEU A 230 4.72 8.26 12.17
CA LEU A 230 4.55 9.49 11.38
C LEU A 230 5.61 9.52 10.27
N LEU A 231 5.17 9.59 9.01
CA LEU A 231 6.04 9.74 7.85
C LEU A 231 6.37 11.20 7.56
N GLY A 232 5.43 12.10 7.84
CA GLY A 232 5.59 13.53 7.60
C GLY A 232 4.24 14.24 7.56
N SER A 233 4.28 15.54 7.26
CA SER A 233 3.11 16.41 7.26
C SER A 233 3.12 17.36 6.07
N THR A 234 1.95 17.59 5.47
CA THR A 234 1.78 18.60 4.40
C THR A 234 1.64 20.03 4.93
N GLN A 235 1.76 20.26 6.25
CA GLN A 235 1.74 21.60 6.84
C GLN A 235 2.97 22.45 6.49
N ASN A 236 4.09 21.82 6.13
CA ASN A 236 5.32 22.52 5.82
C ASN A 236 6.15 21.76 4.77
N ALA A 237 7.15 22.44 4.20
CA ALA A 237 7.96 21.90 3.12
C ALA A 237 8.78 20.67 3.54
N LEU A 238 9.36 20.68 4.75
CA LEU A 238 10.16 19.55 5.25
C LEU A 238 9.31 18.28 5.32
N GLY A 239 8.10 18.38 5.89
CA GLY A 239 7.20 17.25 6.00
C GLY A 239 6.77 16.69 4.64
N VAL A 240 6.60 17.54 3.62
CA VAL A 240 6.34 17.08 2.24
C VAL A 240 7.53 16.31 1.66
N TYR A 241 8.77 16.78 1.87
CA TYR A 241 9.96 16.02 1.46
C TYR A 241 10.03 14.66 2.17
N GLN A 242 9.74 14.61 3.47
CA GLN A 242 9.71 13.37 4.24
C GLN A 242 8.66 12.39 3.71
N ILE A 243 7.44 12.87 3.41
CA ILE A 243 6.37 12.05 2.80
C ILE A 243 6.83 11.44 1.46
N ILE A 244 7.39 12.26 0.57
CA ILE A 244 7.82 11.81 -0.76
C ILE A 244 8.97 10.79 -0.65
N ALA A 245 9.95 11.06 0.21
CA ALA A 245 11.04 10.13 0.46
C ALA A 245 10.54 8.80 1.05
N ALA A 246 9.63 8.83 2.02
CA ALA A 246 9.05 7.62 2.61
C ALA A 246 8.25 6.80 1.59
N LEU A 247 7.43 7.45 0.76
CA LEU A 247 6.68 6.79 -0.32
C LEU A 247 7.62 6.12 -1.34
N GLN A 248 8.75 6.75 -1.65
CA GLN A 248 9.77 6.19 -2.53
C GLN A 248 10.49 4.98 -1.91
N VAL A 249 10.83 5.02 -0.62
CA VAL A 249 11.35 3.86 0.12
C VAL A 249 10.34 2.71 0.10
N LEU A 250 9.06 2.99 0.31
CA LEU A 250 8.00 1.98 0.24
C LEU A 250 7.80 1.45 -1.19
N GLY A 251 7.96 2.29 -2.21
CA GLY A 251 8.00 1.87 -3.61
C GLY A 251 9.17 0.92 -3.90
N GLN A 252 10.36 1.21 -3.38
CA GLN A 252 11.51 0.31 -3.48
C GLN A 252 11.26 -0.99 -2.74
N TRP A 253 10.64 -0.95 -1.56
CA TRP A 253 10.24 -2.15 -0.84
C TRP A 253 9.28 -3.03 -1.66
N CYS A 254 8.32 -2.43 -2.38
CA CYS A 254 7.46 -3.18 -3.29
C CYS A 254 8.27 -3.94 -4.35
N GLU A 255 9.35 -3.35 -4.87
CA GLU A 255 10.20 -3.97 -5.89
C GLU A 255 11.23 -4.96 -5.35
N GLU A 256 11.84 -4.68 -4.21
CA GLU A 256 12.99 -5.44 -3.71
C GLU A 256 12.60 -6.52 -2.70
N VAL A 257 11.42 -6.38 -2.08
CA VAL A 257 10.92 -7.33 -1.08
C VAL A 257 9.65 -8.00 -1.55
N TYR A 258 8.62 -7.23 -1.91
CA TYR A 258 7.32 -7.81 -2.24
C TYR A 258 7.32 -8.53 -3.58
N ARG A 259 7.88 -7.93 -4.65
CA ARG A 259 7.93 -8.55 -5.98
C ARG A 259 8.68 -9.89 -5.98
N PRO A 260 9.91 -10.02 -5.43
CA PRO A 260 10.60 -11.30 -5.38
C PRO A 260 9.83 -12.34 -4.55
N TRP A 261 9.25 -11.92 -3.42
CA TRP A 261 8.40 -12.81 -2.62
C TRP A 261 7.19 -13.31 -3.43
N PHE A 262 6.48 -12.42 -4.11
CA PHE A 262 5.30 -12.72 -4.90
C PHE A 262 5.64 -13.67 -6.06
N ARG A 263 6.73 -13.40 -6.78
CA ARG A 263 7.22 -14.29 -7.83
C ARG A 263 7.51 -15.69 -7.31
N ALA A 264 8.29 -15.78 -6.23
CA ALA A 264 8.71 -17.07 -5.69
C ALA A 264 7.55 -17.89 -5.11
N HIS A 265 6.63 -17.27 -4.39
CA HIS A 265 5.61 -17.99 -3.59
C HIS A 265 4.24 -18.03 -4.23
N VAL A 266 3.85 -17.01 -5.01
CA VAL A 266 2.53 -16.94 -5.66
C VAL A 266 2.61 -17.43 -7.10
N ILE A 267 3.61 -17.00 -7.85
CA ILE A 267 3.78 -17.40 -9.26
C ILE A 267 4.53 -18.75 -9.36
N GLY A 268 5.47 -19.02 -8.45
CA GLY A 268 6.32 -20.20 -8.49
C GLY A 268 7.55 -20.05 -9.39
N VAL A 269 8.02 -18.82 -9.60
CA VAL A 269 9.24 -18.51 -10.37
C VAL A 269 10.20 -17.71 -9.50
N ALA A 270 11.48 -18.10 -9.50
CA ALA A 270 12.53 -17.36 -8.80
C ALA A 270 12.89 -16.05 -9.53
#